data_AF-A0A662PWH7-F1
#
_entry.id   AF-A0A662PWH7-F1
#
_cell.length_a   1.000
_cell.length_b   1.000
_cell.length_c   1.000
_cell.angle_alpha   90.00
_cell.angle_beta   90.00
_cell.angle_gamma   90.00
#
_symmetry.space_group_name_H-M   'P 1'
#
loop_
_entity.id
_entity.type
_entity.pdbx_description
1 polymer ?
#
loop_
_entity_poly.entity_id
_entity_poly.type
_entity_poly.pdbx_seq_one_letter_code
_entity_poly.pdbx_strand_id
1 'polypeptide(L)'
;IHNIARLFTMERKGGNFGERIMRLQRLVYQIRRLCAERNVALVATCRPAKSGIKRLPRPEGGKYLSHTATVIVYLRRTGNVISATLIKHPNRPRKKINLTGGDGLGRITLPFRIVFQEELNNLKRTYREALMDSGRREAFDSLAKAWSSEQGAMSYARILTALEAMLLTAAIDNRKLIMELLEENAKIRSRLEKILEKLEGQHEIQDE
;
A
#
# COMPACT_ATOMS: atom_id res chain seq x y z
N ILE A 1 -3.36 5.87 19.59
CA ILE A 1 -4.00 7.01 20.32
C ILE A 1 -3.38 8.33 19.86
N HIS A 2 -4.17 9.26 19.33
CA HIS A 2 -3.67 10.57 18.93
C HIS A 2 -3.65 11.55 20.12
N ASN A 3 -2.50 12.18 20.37
CA ASN A 3 -2.27 13.19 21.40
C ASN A 3 -2.73 12.78 22.82
N ILE A 4 -2.13 11.73 23.37
CA ILE A 4 -2.43 11.20 24.72
C ILE A 4 -2.17 12.22 25.84
N ALA A 5 -1.32 13.22 25.60
CA ALA A 5 -1.03 14.26 26.58
C ALA A 5 -2.22 15.18 26.83
N ARG A 6 -3.10 15.40 25.82
CA ARG A 6 -4.33 16.19 25.99
C ARG A 6 -5.28 15.61 27.04
N LEU A 7 -5.20 14.31 27.30
CA LEU A 7 -5.95 13.72 28.38
C LEU A 7 -5.58 14.39 29.70
N PHE A 8 -4.29 14.68 29.92
CA PHE A 8 -3.75 15.29 31.14
C PHE A 8 -3.86 16.82 31.16
N THR A 9 -3.95 17.50 30.01
CA THR A 9 -3.87 18.97 29.91
C THR A 9 -5.19 19.67 29.54
N MET A 10 -6.33 18.96 29.54
CA MET A 10 -7.65 19.59 29.34
C MET A 10 -8.03 20.52 30.51
N GLU A 11 -7.61 21.78 30.40
CA GLU A 11 -8.06 22.92 31.20
C GLU A 11 -9.57 23.12 31.02
N ARG A 12 -10.35 22.49 31.90
CA ARG A 12 -11.68 22.99 32.26
C ARG A 12 -11.54 23.54 33.68
N LYS A 13 -11.74 24.86 33.81
CA LYS A 13 -11.79 25.57 35.09
C LYS A 13 -12.84 24.90 35.99
N GLY A 14 -12.45 24.53 37.22
CA GLY A 14 -13.41 24.20 38.29
C GLY A 14 -13.47 22.75 38.82
N GLY A 15 -12.58 21.83 38.43
CA GLY A 15 -12.56 20.46 39.00
C GLY A 15 -11.23 20.09 39.64
N ASN A 16 -11.27 19.33 40.76
CA ASN A 16 -10.10 18.83 41.50
C ASN A 16 -9.05 18.20 40.56
N PHE A 17 -7.99 18.95 40.28
CA PHE A 17 -6.96 18.60 39.29
C PHE A 17 -6.27 17.26 39.59
N GLY A 18 -6.01 16.98 40.87
CA GLY A 18 -5.39 15.72 41.32
C GLY A 18 -6.25 14.49 41.05
N GLU A 19 -7.55 14.56 41.32
CA GLU A 19 -8.47 13.43 41.11
C GLU A 19 -8.61 13.08 39.62
N ARG A 20 -8.62 14.10 38.76
CA ARG A 20 -8.65 13.92 37.30
C ARG A 20 -7.37 13.24 36.80
N ILE A 21 -6.20 13.66 37.28
CA ILE A 21 -4.93 13.01 36.94
C ILE A 21 -4.94 11.54 37.35
N MET A 22 -5.41 11.21 38.55
CA MET A 22 -5.49 9.82 39.02
C MET A 22 -6.43 8.97 38.14
N ARG A 23 -7.60 9.50 37.76
CA ARG A 23 -8.54 8.81 36.85
C ARG A 23 -7.90 8.55 35.48
N LEU A 24 -7.16 9.51 34.95
CA LEU A 24 -6.48 9.39 33.65
C LEU A 24 -5.31 8.40 33.70
N GLN A 25 -4.54 8.42 34.79
CA GLN A 25 -3.49 7.42 35.01
C GLN A 25 -4.09 6.01 35.04
N ARG A 26 -5.24 5.83 35.72
CA ARG A 26 -5.97 4.56 35.76
C ARG A 26 -6.41 4.10 34.36
N LEU A 27 -6.96 4.99 33.53
CA LEU A 27 -7.35 4.67 32.15
C LEU A 27 -6.15 4.26 31.29
N VAL A 28 -5.04 5.02 31.35
CA VAL A 28 -3.81 4.68 30.61
C VAL A 28 -3.25 3.33 31.07
N TYR A 29 -3.30 3.05 32.36
CA TYR A 29 -2.90 1.77 32.92
C TYR A 29 -3.78 0.63 32.40
N GLN A 30 -5.11 0.79 32.42
CA GLN A 30 -6.04 -0.22 31.91
C GLN A 30 -5.83 -0.51 30.42
N ILE A 31 -5.68 0.52 29.59
CA ILE A 31 -5.42 0.34 28.15
C ILE A 31 -4.10 -0.39 27.95
N ARG A 32 -3.04 0.02 28.66
CA ARG A 32 -1.73 -0.66 28.59
C ARG A 32 -1.83 -2.12 29.00
N ARG A 33 -2.55 -2.42 30.07
CA ARG A 33 -2.76 -3.79 30.58
C ARG A 33 -3.50 -4.64 29.56
N LEU A 34 -4.60 -4.13 29.00
CA LEU A 34 -5.36 -4.82 27.95
C LEU A 34 -4.51 -5.09 26.70
N CYS A 35 -3.71 -4.10 26.27
CA CYS A 35 -2.79 -4.28 25.15
C CYS A 35 -1.75 -5.38 25.44
N ALA A 36 -1.22 -5.43 26.68
CA ALA A 36 -0.28 -6.47 27.08
C ALA A 36 -0.94 -7.86 27.12
N GLU A 37 -2.13 -7.99 27.71
CA GLU A 37 -2.88 -9.26 27.79
C GLU A 37 -3.25 -9.80 26.40
N ARG A 38 -3.48 -8.91 25.42
CA ARG A 38 -3.86 -9.28 24.04
C ARG A 38 -2.67 -9.36 23.08
N ASN A 39 -1.43 -9.17 23.54
CA ASN A 39 -0.23 -9.10 22.69
C ASN A 39 -0.32 -8.04 21.56
N VAL A 40 -0.93 -6.89 21.83
CA VAL A 40 -1.07 -5.79 20.86
C VAL A 40 -0.15 -4.63 21.23
N ALA A 41 0.51 -4.04 20.23
CA ALA A 41 1.35 -2.86 20.43
C ALA A 41 0.51 -1.59 20.67
N LEU A 42 0.75 -0.90 21.79
CA LEU A 42 0.13 0.40 22.08
C LEU A 42 1.01 1.54 21.55
N VAL A 43 0.52 2.25 20.53
CA VAL A 43 1.17 3.45 20.00
C VAL A 43 0.37 4.71 20.36
N ALA A 44 1.05 5.68 20.95
CA ALA A 44 0.48 6.96 21.33
C ALA A 44 1.35 8.14 20.87
N THR A 45 0.72 9.20 20.38
CA THR A 45 1.41 10.45 20.04
C THR A 45 1.19 11.50 21.13
N CYS A 46 2.11 12.45 21.27
CA CYS A 46 1.96 13.60 22.17
C CYS A 46 2.75 14.78 21.61
N ARG A 47 2.40 15.99 22.04
CA ARG A 47 3.19 17.17 21.71
C ARG A 47 4.44 17.25 22.60
N PRO A 48 5.52 17.88 22.11
CA PRO A 48 6.65 18.23 22.95
C PRO A 48 6.22 19.27 24.00
N ALA A 49 6.68 19.11 25.24
CA ALA A 49 6.64 20.15 26.24
C ALA A 49 7.47 21.36 25.75
N LYS A 50 7.03 22.58 26.09
CA LYS A 50 7.76 23.81 25.77
C LYS A 50 9.18 23.71 26.34
N SER A 51 10.15 23.45 25.49
CA SER A 51 11.57 23.28 25.81
C SER A 51 12.36 24.13 24.83
N GLY A 52 13.33 24.90 25.33
CA GLY A 52 14.18 25.75 24.51
C GLY A 52 14.88 24.96 23.38
N ILE A 53 15.15 25.67 22.28
CA ILE A 53 15.60 25.16 20.96
C ILE A 53 16.80 24.18 21.04
N LYS A 54 17.61 24.23 22.11
CA LYS A 54 18.84 23.44 22.28
C LYS A 54 18.67 22.10 23.02
N ARG A 55 17.54 21.80 23.66
CA ARG A 55 17.33 20.54 24.41
C ARG A 55 16.24 19.70 23.76
N LEU A 56 16.46 18.37 23.67
CA LEU A 56 15.41 17.45 23.21
C LEU A 56 14.18 17.61 24.10
N PRO A 57 13.01 17.89 23.53
CA PRO A 57 11.82 18.14 24.32
C PRO A 57 11.32 16.86 24.97
N ARG A 58 10.90 16.98 26.22
CA ARG A 58 10.14 15.93 26.92
C ARG A 58 8.70 15.90 26.40
N PRO A 59 7.97 14.77 26.51
CA PRO A 59 6.55 14.75 26.17
C PRO A 59 5.74 15.66 27.11
N GLU A 60 4.69 16.31 26.60
CA GLU A 60 3.81 17.23 27.34
C GLU A 60 3.19 16.59 28.60
N GLY A 61 2.90 15.28 28.62
CA GLY A 61 2.36 14.60 29.80
C GLY A 61 3.35 14.30 30.92
N GLY A 62 4.45 15.06 30.99
CA GLY A 62 5.35 15.12 32.14
C GLY A 62 6.09 13.81 32.44
N LYS A 63 6.47 13.65 33.72
CA LYS A 63 7.21 12.47 34.20
C LYS A 63 6.42 11.17 34.04
N TYR A 64 5.10 11.19 34.27
CA TYR A 64 4.27 9.98 34.21
C TYR A 64 4.33 9.29 32.84
N LEU A 65 4.07 10.03 31.74
CA LEU A 65 4.17 9.45 30.40
C LEU A 65 5.61 9.09 30.02
N SER A 66 6.58 9.91 30.45
CA SER A 66 8.00 9.64 30.20
C SER A 66 8.48 8.34 30.86
N HIS A 67 7.99 8.04 32.07
CA HIS A 67 8.30 6.80 32.78
C HIS A 67 7.55 5.61 32.18
N THR A 68 6.25 5.75 31.94
CA THR A 68 5.37 4.67 31.45
C THR A 68 5.76 4.18 30.05
N ALA A 69 6.21 5.07 29.16
CA ALA A 69 6.57 4.69 27.80
C ALA A 69 7.85 3.84 27.77
N THR A 70 7.79 2.64 27.17
CA THR A 70 8.98 1.80 26.94
C THR A 70 9.90 2.38 25.87
N VAL A 71 9.30 2.91 24.80
CA VAL A 71 10.00 3.51 23.67
C VAL A 71 9.48 4.93 23.45
N ILE A 72 10.40 5.88 23.25
CA ILE A 72 10.05 7.27 22.92
C ILE A 72 10.83 7.66 21.67
N VAL A 73 10.10 8.07 20.63
CA VAL A 73 10.66 8.61 19.39
C VAL A 73 10.19 10.04 19.21
N TYR A 74 11.12 10.94 18.97
CA TYR A 74 10.84 12.35 18.68
C TYR A 74 10.96 12.61 17.20
N LEU A 75 9.86 13.09 16.63
CA LEU A 75 9.78 13.48 15.22
C LEU A 75 9.93 14.99 15.12
N ARG A 76 10.86 15.44 14.27
CA ARG A 76 11.07 16.84 13.95
C ARG A 76 11.15 17.03 12.45
N ARG A 77 10.30 17.90 11.92
CA ARG A 77 10.38 18.39 10.55
C ARG A 77 11.29 19.62 10.49
N THR A 78 12.20 19.66 9.52
CA THR A 78 13.04 20.83 9.23
C THR A 78 13.08 20.97 7.72
N GLY A 79 12.35 21.95 7.19
CA GLY A 79 12.05 22.05 5.76
C GLY A 79 11.28 20.81 5.25
N ASN A 80 11.84 20.16 4.23
CA ASN A 80 11.29 18.94 3.63
C ASN A 80 11.80 17.64 4.25
N VAL A 81 12.74 17.72 5.21
CA VAL A 81 13.27 16.52 5.88
C VAL A 81 12.54 16.30 7.19
N ILE A 82 11.97 15.11 7.35
CA ILE A 82 11.48 14.62 8.64
C ILE A 82 12.61 13.84 9.28
N SER A 83 12.97 14.15 10.51
CA SER A 83 13.95 13.39 11.28
C SER A 83 13.28 12.70 12.46
N ALA A 84 13.64 11.45 12.70
CA ALA A 84 13.22 10.67 13.84
C ALA A 84 14.41 10.44 14.76
N THR A 85 14.29 10.87 16.01
CA THR A 85 15.31 10.69 17.04
C THR A 85 14.80 9.74 18.10
N LEU A 86 15.49 8.64 18.31
CA LEU A 86 15.21 7.70 19.39
C LEU A 86 15.68 8.31 20.72
N ILE A 87 14.74 8.60 21.61
CA ILE A 87 15.00 9.20 22.93
C ILE A 87 15.18 8.12 23.99
N LYS A 88 14.29 7.12 23.99
CA LYS A 88 14.22 6.06 25.00
C LYS A 88 13.97 4.73 24.31
N HIS A 89 14.75 3.71 24.67
CA HIS A 89 14.57 2.32 24.28
C HIS A 89 15.29 1.44 25.32
N PRO A 90 14.77 0.27 25.67
CA PRO A 90 15.42 -0.61 26.64
C PRO A 90 16.81 -1.07 26.18
N ASN A 91 16.93 -1.48 24.90
CA ASN A 91 18.13 -2.17 24.40
C ASN A 91 18.87 -1.42 23.27
N ARG A 92 18.51 -0.16 22.97
CA ARG A 92 19.09 0.56 21.82
C ARG A 92 19.59 1.93 22.24
N PRO A 93 20.81 2.32 21.82
CA PRO A 93 21.33 3.65 22.09
C PRO A 93 20.53 4.69 21.32
N ARG A 94 20.63 5.94 21.77
CA ARG A 94 20.01 7.07 21.07
C ARG A 94 20.59 7.16 19.65
N LYS A 95 19.70 7.22 18.66
CA LYS A 95 20.05 7.34 17.24
C LYS A 95 19.09 8.28 16.55
N LYS A 96 19.61 9.14 15.69
CA LYS A 96 18.82 9.97 14.78
C LYS A 96 18.88 9.37 13.39
N ILE A 97 17.73 9.24 12.75
CA ILE A 97 17.61 8.88 11.34
C ILE A 97 16.82 9.97 10.63
N ASN A 98 17.18 10.21 9.38
CA ASN A 98 16.36 11.03 8.49
C ASN A 98 15.34 10.12 7.83
N LEU A 99 14.07 10.44 7.99
CA LEU A 99 12.98 9.83 7.27
C LEU A 99 12.90 10.53 5.91
N THR A 100 13.54 9.95 4.91
CA THR A 100 13.32 10.28 3.50
C THR A 100 12.04 9.59 3.06
N GLY A 101 10.95 10.34 3.00
CA GLY A 101 9.64 9.80 2.68
C GLY A 101 8.60 10.87 2.44
N GLY A 102 8.44 11.23 1.17
CA GLY A 102 7.20 11.75 0.59
C GLY A 102 6.91 13.22 0.81
N ASP A 103 6.87 13.98 -0.29
CA ASP A 103 5.93 15.08 -0.40
C ASP A 103 4.53 14.56 -0.01
N GLY A 104 3.99 15.12 1.06
CA GLY A 104 2.63 14.82 1.54
C GLY A 104 2.54 13.63 2.50
N LEU A 105 2.22 13.94 3.76
CA LEU A 105 1.62 13.01 4.71
C LEU A 105 0.49 12.20 4.04
N GLY A 106 0.53 10.86 4.07
CA GLY A 106 -0.71 10.11 3.78
C GLY A 106 -0.66 8.60 3.65
N ARG A 107 0.47 7.97 3.26
CA ARG A 107 0.46 6.52 3.01
C ARG A 107 1.63 5.80 3.67
N ILE A 108 1.31 4.90 4.59
CA ILE A 108 2.20 3.82 5.05
C ILE A 108 2.36 2.78 3.92
N THR A 109 1.31 2.62 3.09
CA THR A 109 1.32 1.77 1.90
C THR A 109 2.19 2.39 0.81
N LEU A 110 3.17 1.64 0.31
CA LEU A 110 3.91 2.02 -0.90
C LEU A 110 2.89 2.34 -2.02
N PRO A 111 3.08 3.44 -2.79
CA PRO A 111 2.25 3.70 -3.96
C PRO A 111 2.19 2.46 -4.85
N PHE A 112 0.99 2.10 -5.34
CA PHE A 112 0.77 0.92 -6.19
C PHE A 112 1.79 0.84 -7.33
N ARG A 113 2.11 1.98 -7.95
CA ARG A 113 3.09 2.08 -9.03
C ARG A 113 4.48 1.53 -8.67
N ILE A 114 4.94 1.76 -7.44
CA ILE A 114 6.24 1.28 -6.98
C ILE A 114 6.19 -0.24 -6.80
N VAL A 115 5.20 -0.73 -6.05
CA VAL A 115 5.01 -2.16 -5.80
C VAL A 115 4.86 -2.93 -7.11
N PHE A 116 4.04 -2.43 -8.03
CA PHE A 116 3.88 -3.01 -9.36
C PHE A 116 5.21 -3.11 -10.11
N GLN A 117 6.00 -2.04 -10.12
CA GLN A 117 7.25 -2.02 -10.88
C GLN A 117 8.29 -2.97 -10.27
N GLU A 118 8.34 -3.05 -8.94
CA GLU A 118 9.20 -3.99 -8.22
C GLU A 118 8.83 -5.44 -8.55
N GLU A 119 7.55 -5.80 -8.44
CA GLU A 119 7.06 -7.15 -8.75
C GLU A 119 7.29 -7.51 -10.22
N LEU A 120 6.99 -6.60 -11.15
CA LEU A 120 7.20 -6.83 -12.57
C LEU A 120 8.68 -7.05 -12.91
N ASN A 121 9.58 -6.25 -12.31
CA ASN A 121 11.02 -6.39 -12.50
C ASN A 121 11.54 -7.69 -11.90
N ASN A 122 11.01 -8.11 -10.75
CA ASN A 122 11.35 -9.37 -10.12
C ASN A 122 10.95 -10.55 -11.02
N LEU A 123 9.70 -10.57 -11.52
CA LEU A 123 9.23 -11.60 -12.45
C LEU A 123 10.03 -11.65 -13.74
N LYS A 124 10.41 -10.50 -14.30
CA LYS A 124 11.29 -10.43 -15.49
C LYS A 124 12.65 -11.08 -15.25
N ARG A 125 13.25 -10.88 -14.08
CA ARG A 125 14.60 -11.40 -13.77
C ARG A 125 14.60 -12.86 -13.33
N THR A 126 13.50 -13.32 -12.73
CA THR A 126 13.41 -14.65 -12.11
C THR A 126 12.57 -15.59 -12.96
N TYR A 127 11.27 -15.36 -13.02
CA TYR A 127 10.31 -16.25 -13.66
C TYR A 127 10.48 -16.29 -15.18
N ARG A 128 10.56 -15.12 -15.85
CA ARG A 128 10.69 -15.05 -17.31
C ARG A 128 11.97 -15.74 -17.80
N GLU A 129 13.10 -15.48 -17.14
CA GLU A 129 14.38 -16.10 -17.51
C GLU A 129 14.42 -17.60 -17.26
N ALA A 130 13.61 -18.11 -16.31
CA ALA A 130 13.49 -19.54 -16.05
C ALA A 130 12.59 -20.28 -17.07
N LEU A 131 11.86 -19.57 -17.94
CA LEU A 131 11.03 -20.20 -18.97
C LEU A 131 11.90 -20.74 -20.13
N MET A 132 11.91 -22.05 -20.29
CA MET A 132 12.68 -22.72 -21.34
C MET A 132 12.15 -22.42 -22.76
N ASP A 133 10.83 -22.45 -22.92
CA ASP A 133 10.17 -22.22 -24.21
C ASP A 133 10.19 -20.73 -24.62
N SER A 134 10.55 -20.44 -25.87
CA SER A 134 10.60 -19.07 -26.39
C SER A 134 9.20 -18.47 -26.54
N GLY A 135 8.21 -19.27 -26.95
CA GLY A 135 6.82 -18.83 -27.06
C GLY A 135 6.24 -18.38 -25.72
N ARG A 136 6.54 -19.10 -24.63
CA ARG A 136 6.17 -18.70 -23.26
C ARG A 136 6.83 -17.40 -22.82
N ARG A 137 8.08 -17.15 -23.23
CA ARG A 137 8.79 -15.89 -22.94
C ARG A 137 8.15 -14.71 -23.69
N GLU A 138 7.80 -14.90 -24.96
CA GLU A 138 7.09 -13.90 -25.76
C GLU A 138 5.70 -13.60 -25.20
N ALA A 139 4.96 -14.63 -24.79
CA ALA A 139 3.66 -14.47 -24.14
C ALA A 139 3.78 -13.67 -22.83
N PHE A 140 4.80 -13.95 -22.02
CA PHE A 140 5.09 -13.15 -20.82
C PHE A 140 5.39 -11.69 -21.18
N ASP A 141 6.20 -11.43 -22.21
CA ASP A 141 6.54 -10.06 -22.62
C ASP A 141 5.32 -9.30 -23.14
N SER A 142 4.39 -10.00 -23.81
CA SER A 142 3.09 -9.44 -24.20
C SER A 142 2.26 -9.05 -22.97
N LEU A 143 2.12 -9.95 -21.99
CA LEU A 143 1.43 -9.67 -20.73
C LEU A 143 2.07 -8.50 -19.97
N ALA A 144 3.41 -8.43 -19.93
CA ALA A 144 4.12 -7.34 -19.30
C ALA A 144 3.78 -5.97 -19.92
N LYS A 145 3.54 -5.91 -21.23
CA LYS A 145 3.07 -4.69 -21.91
C LYS A 145 1.63 -4.36 -21.49
N ALA A 146 0.72 -5.34 -21.53
CA ALA A 146 -0.68 -5.15 -21.13
C ALA A 146 -0.82 -4.68 -19.67
N TRP A 147 -0.04 -5.26 -18.77
CA TRP A 147 0.00 -4.83 -17.37
C TRP A 147 0.47 -3.39 -17.21
N SER A 148 1.48 -3.00 -17.99
CA SER A 148 2.07 -1.67 -17.90
C SER A 148 1.13 -0.59 -18.45
N SER A 149 0.38 -0.88 -19.52
CA SER A 149 -0.60 0.07 -20.07
C SER A 149 -1.79 0.29 -19.13
N GLU A 150 -2.21 -0.75 -18.40
CA GLU A 150 -3.36 -0.70 -17.49
C GLU A 150 -3.01 -0.40 -16.03
N GLN A 151 -1.76 0.01 -15.74
CA GLN A 151 -1.29 0.31 -14.39
C GLN A 151 -2.18 1.35 -13.67
N GLY A 152 -2.71 2.32 -14.42
CA GLY A 152 -3.64 3.32 -13.89
C GLY A 152 -4.94 2.69 -13.40
N ALA A 153 -5.57 1.85 -14.23
CA ALA A 153 -6.81 1.15 -13.91
C ALA A 153 -6.63 0.20 -12.71
N MET A 154 -5.54 -0.55 -12.67
CA MET A 154 -5.21 -1.44 -11.55
C MET A 154 -5.13 -0.71 -10.20
N SER A 155 -4.66 0.55 -10.18
CA SER A 155 -4.53 1.34 -8.94
C SER A 155 -5.88 1.66 -8.25
N TYR A 156 -6.99 1.52 -8.98
CA TYR A 156 -8.35 1.69 -8.45
C TYR A 156 -8.95 0.41 -7.89
N ALA A 157 -8.33 -0.76 -8.11
CA ALA A 157 -8.76 -2.02 -7.53
C ALA A 157 -8.45 -2.03 -6.02
N ARG A 158 -9.40 -1.53 -5.22
CA ARG A 158 -9.20 -1.11 -3.81
C ARG A 158 -8.75 -2.19 -2.80
N ILE A 159 -8.42 -3.41 -3.21
CA ILE A 159 -8.17 -4.55 -2.29
C ILE A 159 -7.07 -5.51 -2.79
N LEU A 160 -6.74 -5.54 -4.09
CA LEU A 160 -5.85 -6.55 -4.67
C LEU A 160 -4.38 -6.18 -4.46
N THR A 161 -3.56 -7.16 -4.13
CA THR A 161 -2.09 -7.09 -4.25
C THR A 161 -1.71 -6.80 -5.72
N ALA A 162 -0.47 -6.32 -5.95
CA ALA A 162 -0.01 -6.03 -7.32
C ALA A 162 -0.12 -7.24 -8.26
N LEU A 163 0.22 -8.44 -7.77
CA LEU A 163 0.12 -9.69 -8.52
C LEU A 163 -1.34 -10.06 -8.85
N GLU A 164 -2.27 -9.88 -7.91
CA GLU A 164 -3.69 -10.15 -8.16
C GLU A 164 -4.27 -9.17 -9.19
N ALA A 165 -3.86 -7.89 -9.15
CA ALA A 165 -4.26 -6.91 -10.16
C ALA A 165 -3.68 -7.26 -11.55
N MET A 166 -2.42 -7.70 -11.61
CA MET A 166 -1.80 -8.20 -12.84
C MET A 166 -2.53 -9.43 -13.38
N LEU A 167 -2.88 -10.39 -12.52
CA LEU A 167 -3.64 -11.57 -12.91
C LEU A 167 -5.02 -11.20 -13.47
N LEU A 168 -5.74 -10.29 -12.82
CA LEU A 168 -7.03 -9.82 -13.30
C LEU A 168 -6.91 -9.15 -14.67
N THR A 169 -5.93 -8.27 -14.87
CA THR A 169 -5.69 -7.65 -16.18
C THR A 169 -5.33 -8.67 -17.25
N ALA A 170 -4.51 -9.68 -16.92
CA ALA A 170 -4.21 -10.76 -17.86
C ALA A 170 -5.47 -11.54 -18.26
N ALA A 171 -6.38 -11.81 -17.31
CA ALA A 171 -7.64 -12.48 -17.59
C ALA A 171 -8.58 -11.63 -18.47
N ILE A 172 -8.65 -10.31 -18.23
CA ILE A 172 -9.42 -9.38 -19.07
C ILE A 172 -8.86 -9.33 -20.49
N ASP A 173 -7.53 -9.22 -20.64
CA ASP A 173 -6.86 -9.17 -21.94
C ASP A 173 -7.07 -10.48 -22.71
N ASN A 174 -6.93 -11.63 -22.05
CA ASN A 174 -7.25 -12.93 -22.64
C ASN A 174 -8.71 -13.01 -23.10
N ARG A 175 -9.66 -12.50 -22.31
CA ARG A 175 -11.10 -12.50 -22.68
C ARG A 175 -11.35 -11.63 -23.91
N LYS A 176 -10.71 -10.46 -23.99
CA LYS A 176 -10.78 -9.56 -25.15
C LYS A 176 -10.24 -10.25 -26.40
N LEU A 177 -9.04 -10.83 -26.34
CA LEU A 177 -8.43 -11.55 -27.47
C LEU A 177 -9.30 -12.71 -27.96
N ILE A 178 -9.91 -13.48 -27.05
CA ILE A 178 -10.85 -14.54 -27.44
C ILE A 178 -12.06 -13.98 -28.19
N MET A 179 -12.62 -12.86 -27.74
CA MET A 179 -13.76 -12.24 -28.42
C MET A 179 -13.39 -11.74 -29.82
N GLU A 180 -12.23 -11.11 -29.98
CA GLU A 180 -11.71 -10.66 -31.27
C GLU A 180 -11.49 -11.84 -32.23
N LEU A 181 -10.86 -12.92 -31.74
CA LEU A 181 -10.66 -14.15 -32.52
C LEU A 181 -11.98 -14.82 -32.93
N LEU A 182 -13.00 -14.81 -32.07
CA LEU A 182 -14.32 -15.34 -32.41
C LEU A 182 -14.99 -14.51 -33.51
N GLU A 183 -14.87 -13.19 -33.44
CA GLU A 183 -15.40 -12.29 -34.47
C GLU A 183 -14.68 -12.48 -35.81
N GLU A 184 -13.36 -12.60 -35.81
CA GLU A 184 -12.59 -12.89 -37.01
C GLU A 184 -12.96 -14.25 -37.61
N ASN A 185 -13.10 -15.28 -36.79
CA ASN A 185 -13.56 -16.60 -37.25
C ASN A 185 -14.96 -16.55 -37.86
N ALA A 186 -15.89 -15.79 -37.28
CA ALA A 186 -17.23 -15.60 -37.85
C ALA A 186 -17.16 -14.92 -39.23
N LYS A 187 -16.31 -13.89 -39.39
CA LYS A 187 -16.08 -13.22 -40.68
C LYS A 187 -15.48 -14.17 -41.71
N ILE A 188 -14.49 -14.99 -41.33
CA ILE A 188 -13.87 -15.98 -42.21
C ILE A 188 -14.91 -17.02 -42.66
N ARG A 189 -15.70 -17.55 -41.73
CA ARG A 189 -16.77 -18.52 -42.06
C ARG A 189 -17.79 -17.93 -43.04
N SER A 190 -18.26 -16.71 -42.81
CA SER A 190 -19.18 -16.03 -43.74
C SER A 190 -18.57 -15.80 -45.12
N ARG A 191 -17.27 -15.49 -45.21
CA ARG A 191 -16.59 -15.37 -46.51
C ARG A 191 -16.48 -16.71 -47.22
N LEU A 192 -16.18 -17.78 -46.49
CA LEU A 192 -16.11 -19.14 -47.05
C LEU A 192 -17.48 -19.58 -47.57
N GLU A 193 -18.56 -19.36 -46.80
CA GLU A 193 -19.93 -19.68 -47.20
C GLU A 193 -20.33 -18.96 -48.48
N LYS A 194 -20.05 -17.66 -48.58
CA LYS A 194 -20.27 -16.87 -49.82
C LYS A 194 -19.46 -17.35 -51.02
N ILE A 195 -18.27 -17.93 -50.79
CA ILE A 195 -17.44 -18.48 -51.87
C ILE A 195 -18.03 -19.82 -52.32
N LEU A 196 -18.47 -20.67 -51.37
CA LEU A 196 -19.12 -21.94 -51.66
C LEU A 196 -20.43 -21.75 -52.45
N GLU A 197 -21.31 -20.83 -52.01
CA GLU A 197 -22.56 -20.50 -52.72
C GLU A 197 -22.29 -20.06 -54.18
N LYS A 198 -21.22 -19.30 -54.42
CA LYS A 198 -20.84 -18.87 -55.77
C LYS A 198 -20.30 -20.00 -56.63
N LEU A 199 -19.64 -20.99 -56.04
CA LEU A 199 -19.12 -22.15 -56.75
C LEU A 199 -20.25 -23.12 -57.10
N GLU A 200 -21.20 -23.35 -56.19
CA GLU A 200 -22.39 -24.17 -56.45
C GLU A 200 -23.28 -23.56 -57.54
N GLY A 201 -23.56 -22.26 -57.47
CA GLY A 201 -24.32 -21.56 -58.52
C GLY A 201 -23.60 -21.47 -59.88
N GLN A 202 -22.29 -21.72 -59.94
CA GLN A 202 -21.55 -21.81 -61.22
C GLN A 202 -21.58 -23.22 -61.82
N HIS A 203 -21.78 -24.26 -61.01
CA HIS A 203 -21.97 -25.63 -61.50
C HIS A 203 -23.37 -25.86 -62.04
N GLU A 204 -24.41 -25.29 -61.43
CA GLU A 204 -25.79 -25.41 -61.94
C GLU A 204 -26.00 -24.74 -63.33
N ILE A 205 -25.18 -23.76 -63.71
CA ILE A 205 -25.27 -23.06 -65.00
C ILE A 205 -24.51 -23.82 -66.13
N GLN A 206 -23.67 -24.80 -65.79
CA GLN A 206 -22.92 -25.59 -66.79
C GLN A 206 -23.60 -26.92 -67.16
N ASP A 207 -24.63 -27.34 -66.42
CA ASP A 207 -25.37 -28.60 -66.63
C ASP A 207 -26.76 -28.41 -67.30
N GLU A 208 -27.11 -27.18 -67.73
CA GLU A 208 -28.25 -26.88 -68.64
C GLU A 208 -27.76 -26.60 -70.08
#